data_AF-A0A929UWQ9-F1
#
_entry.id   AF-A0A929UWQ9-F1
#
_cell.length_a   1.000
_cell.length_b   1.000
_cell.length_c   1.000
_cell.angle_alpha   90.00
_cell.angle_beta   90.00
_cell.angle_gamma   90.00
#
_symmetry.space_group_name_H-M   'P 1'
#
loop_
_entity.id
_entity.type
_entity.pdbx_description
1 polymer ?
#
loop_
_entity_poly.entity_id
_entity_poly.type
_entity_poly.pdbx_seq_one_letter_code
_entity_poly.pdbx_strand_id
1 'polypeptide(L)'
;FKLWRAVPTDDVPFGYKGRIPVMEQLVVSENIQKFLRGDVEDVHTEAIEKAAKEDGMVTLLQAGVLAALRGETTLEEVNRVI
;
A
#
# COMPACT_ATOMS: atom_id res chain seq x y z
N PHE A 1 6.47 13.43 12.88
CA PHE A 1 7.13 12.16 12.50
C PHE A 1 8.53 12.46 12.01
N LYS A 2 9.40 11.44 11.87
CA LYS A 2 10.74 11.56 11.29
C LYS A 2 10.80 10.70 10.03
N LEU A 3 11.44 11.21 8.98
CA LEU A 3 11.66 10.48 7.73
C LEU A 3 13.15 10.22 7.52
N TRP A 4 13.43 9.28 6.62
CA TRP A 4 14.76 8.86 6.25
C TRP A 4 14.94 8.97 4.74
N ARG A 5 16.19 9.11 4.32
CA ARG A 5 16.60 9.12 2.92
C ARG A 5 17.80 8.19 2.76
N ALA A 6 17.98 7.65 1.56
CA ALA A 6 19.17 6.88 1.25
C ALA A 6 20.43 7.76 1.31
N VAL A 7 21.47 7.21 1.95
CA VAL A 7 22.82 7.78 1.98
C VAL A 7 23.79 6.70 1.54
N PRO A 8 24.41 6.84 0.34
CA PRO A 8 25.45 5.95 -0.13
C PRO A 8 26.64 5.85 0.83
N THR A 9 27.21 4.65 0.95
CA THR A 9 28.47 4.35 1.62
C THR A 9 29.26 3.34 0.78
N ASP A 10 30.53 3.10 1.08
CA ASP A 10 31.35 2.13 0.35
C ASP A 10 30.74 0.71 0.39
N ASP A 11 30.18 0.32 1.54
CA ASP A 11 29.52 -0.98 1.72
C ASP A 11 28.08 -1.03 1.17
N VAL A 12 27.42 0.12 1.06
CA VAL A 12 26.02 0.25 0.62
C VAL A 12 25.90 1.40 -0.39
N PRO A 13 26.32 1.18 -1.65
CA PRO A 13 26.48 2.26 -2.64
C PRO A 13 25.17 2.93 -3.04
N PHE A 14 24.03 2.28 -2.81
CA PHE A 14 22.71 2.84 -3.12
C PHE A 14 21.99 3.43 -1.89
N GLY A 15 22.59 3.31 -0.70
CA GLY A 15 21.97 3.71 0.57
C GLY A 15 20.76 2.88 0.99
N TYR A 16 20.52 1.74 0.32
CA TYR A 16 19.50 0.75 0.65
C TYR A 16 20.12 -0.64 0.79
N LYS A 17 19.67 -1.41 1.78
CA LYS A 17 20.11 -2.80 1.99
C LYS A 17 18.90 -3.69 2.27
N GLY A 18 18.74 -4.74 1.47
CA GLY A 18 17.59 -5.64 1.56
C GLY A 18 16.35 -5.09 0.85
N ARG A 19 15.22 -5.78 1.05
CA ARG A 19 13.91 -5.45 0.50
C ARG A 19 12.84 -5.84 1.52
N ILE A 20 11.73 -5.11 1.53
CA ILE A 20 10.56 -5.41 2.35
C ILE A 20 9.32 -5.56 1.46
N PRO A 21 8.36 -6.43 1.81
CA PRO A 21 7.07 -6.47 1.14
C PRO A 21 6.19 -5.32 1.63
N VAL A 22 5.51 -4.65 0.69
CA VAL A 22 4.38 -3.74 0.96
C VAL A 22 3.17 -4.34 0.26
N MET A 23 2.05 -4.47 0.95
CA MET A 23 0.89 -5.22 0.45
C MET A 23 -0.39 -4.43 0.64
N GLU A 24 -1.27 -4.54 -0.35
CA GLU A 24 -2.68 -4.17 -0.27
C GLU A 24 -3.48 -5.47 -0.19
N GLN A 25 -4.28 -5.63 0.85
CA GLN A 25 -5.05 -6.85 1.08
C GLN A 25 -6.55 -6.56 1.02
N LEU A 26 -7.19 -7.02 -0.05
CA LEU A 26 -8.64 -7.00 -0.19
C LEU A 26 -9.25 -8.22 0.54
N VAL A 27 -9.82 -7.99 1.71
CA VAL A 27 -10.58 -9.02 2.43
C VAL A 27 -11.98 -9.12 1.81
N VAL A 28 -12.40 -10.34 1.46
CA VAL A 28 -13.73 -10.61 0.89
C VAL A 28 -14.80 -10.60 1.99
N SER A 29 -15.08 -9.40 2.50
CA SER A 29 -16.15 -9.13 3.47
C SER A 29 -17.54 -9.33 2.86
N GLU A 30 -18.59 -9.32 3.68
CA GLU A 30 -19.98 -9.34 3.20
C GLU A 30 -20.31 -8.21 2.21
N ASN A 31 -19.72 -7.02 2.40
CA ASN A 31 -19.91 -5.90 1.47
C ASN A 31 -19.24 -6.17 0.13
N ILE A 32 -18.04 -6.74 0.13
CA ILE A 32 -17.34 -7.14 -1.11
C ILE A 32 -18.07 -8.29 -1.81
N GLN A 33 -18.61 -9.25 -1.07
CA GLN A 33 -19.34 -10.39 -1.66
C GLN A 33 -20.59 -9.97 -2.45
N LYS A 34 -21.25 -8.86 -2.09
CA LYS A 34 -22.40 -8.33 -2.86
C LYS A 34 -22.02 -8.01 -4.30
N PHE A 35 -20.84 -7.43 -4.51
CA PHE A 35 -20.31 -7.17 -5.86
C PHE A 35 -20.04 -8.48 -6.62
N LEU A 36 -19.55 -9.52 -5.95
CA LEU A 36 -19.28 -10.82 -6.57
C LEU A 36 -20.55 -11.60 -6.94
N ARG A 37 -21.62 -11.48 -6.14
CA ARG A 37 -22.91 -12.13 -6.39
C ARG A 37 -23.74 -11.45 -7.47
N GLY A 38 -23.37 -10.22 -7.87
CA GLY A 38 -24.18 -9.41 -8.78
C GLY A 38 -25.36 -8.73 -8.09
N ASP A 39 -25.30 -8.55 -6.76
CA ASP A 39 -26.32 -7.83 -6.00
C ASP A 39 -26.26 -6.29 -6.26
N VAL A 40 -25.20 -5.83 -6.93
CA VAL A 40 -24.94 -4.44 -7.30
C VAL A 40 -24.90 -4.35 -8.83
N GLU A 41 -25.72 -3.47 -9.43
CA GLU A 41 -25.86 -3.39 -10.89
C GLU A 41 -24.71 -2.60 -11.55
N ASP A 42 -24.30 -1.46 -10.97
CA ASP A 42 -23.25 -0.59 -11.50
C ASP A 42 -21.89 -0.88 -10.85
N VAL A 43 -21.27 -1.99 -11.25
CA VAL A 43 -19.98 -2.43 -10.71
C VAL A 43 -18.82 -1.78 -11.47
N HIS A 44 -18.12 -0.88 -10.79
CA HIS A 44 -16.85 -0.29 -11.23
C HIS A 44 -15.76 -0.50 -10.18
N THR A 45 -14.50 -0.46 -10.61
CA THR A 45 -13.33 -0.66 -9.74
C THR A 45 -13.31 0.29 -8.54
N GLU A 46 -13.70 1.55 -8.75
CA GLU A 46 -13.76 2.59 -7.74
C GLU A 46 -14.82 2.31 -6.67
N ALA A 47 -15.93 1.68 -7.05
CA ALA A 47 -17.00 1.31 -6.11
C ALA A 47 -16.53 0.17 -5.19
N ILE A 48 -15.83 -0.82 -5.74
CA ILE A 48 -15.24 -1.94 -4.99
C ILE A 48 -14.14 -1.41 -4.05
N GLU A 49 -13.23 -0.56 -4.57
CA GLU A 49 -12.14 0.03 -3.77
C GLU A 49 -12.68 0.88 -2.62
N LYS A 50 -13.73 1.67 -2.87
CA LYS A 50 -14.40 2.47 -1.83
C LYS A 50 -14.97 1.57 -0.73
N ALA A 51 -15.74 0.54 -1.09
CA ALA A 51 -16.31 -0.41 -0.12
C ALA A 51 -15.21 -1.12 0.68
N ALA A 52 -14.12 -1.53 0.02
CA ALA A 52 -12.99 -2.16 0.67
C ALA A 52 -12.30 -1.24 1.69
N LYS A 53 -12.10 0.04 1.33
CA LYS A 53 -11.55 1.07 2.24
C LYS A 53 -12.44 1.33 3.43
N GLU A 54 -13.76 1.38 3.22
CA GLU A 54 -14.75 1.52 4.30
C GLU A 54 -14.71 0.33 5.28
N ASP A 55 -14.43 -0.87 4.76
CA ASP A 55 -14.18 -2.08 5.57
C ASP A 55 -12.76 -2.16 6.18
N GLY A 56 -11.95 -1.11 6.02
CA GLY A 56 -10.64 -0.98 6.65
C GLY A 56 -9.45 -1.44 5.80
N MET A 57 -9.63 -1.68 4.50
CA MET A 57 -8.51 -1.96 3.59
C MET A 57 -7.54 -0.78 3.55
N VAL A 58 -6.26 -1.06 3.80
CA VAL A 58 -5.16 -0.12 3.62
C VAL A 58 -4.64 -0.25 2.19
N THR A 59 -4.59 0.86 1.45
CA THR A 59 -4.08 0.83 0.07
C THR A 59 -2.58 0.60 0.02
N LEU A 60 -2.06 0.17 -1.13
CA LEU A 60 -0.62 -0.05 -1.32
C LEU A 60 0.18 1.22 -1.01
N LEU A 61 -0.30 2.39 -1.48
CA LEU A 61 0.32 3.68 -1.20
C LEU A 61 0.30 4.00 0.30
N GLN A 62 -0.82 3.80 0.98
CA GLN A 62 -0.92 4.03 2.42
C GLN A 62 0.00 3.10 3.20
N ALA A 63 0.05 1.82 2.85
CA ALA A 63 0.96 0.84 3.46
C ALA A 63 2.43 1.24 3.24
N GLY A 64 2.79 1.72 2.05
CA GLY A 64 4.12 2.23 1.73
C GLY A 64 4.48 3.47 2.55
N VAL A 65 3.57 4.44 2.66
CA VAL A 65 3.76 5.63 3.50
C VAL A 65 3.93 5.24 4.97
N LEU A 66 3.14 4.29 5.48
CA LEU A 66 3.29 3.79 6.85
C LEU A 66 4.65 3.12 7.07
N ALA A 67 5.16 2.34 6.09
CA ALA A 67 6.49 1.76 6.15
C ALA A 67 7.60 2.83 6.15
N ALA A 68 7.44 3.90 5.35
CA ALA A 68 8.37 5.02 5.34
C ALA A 68 8.38 5.78 6.69
N LEU A 69 7.21 5.97 7.30
CA LEU A 69 7.08 6.58 8.62
C LEU A 69 7.71 5.73 9.73
N ARG A 70 7.73 4.40 9.59
CA ARG A 70 8.46 3.48 10.49
C ARG A 70 9.96 3.41 10.22
N GLY A 71 10.44 4.01 9.13
CA GLY A 71 11.85 3.99 8.72
C GLY A 71 12.32 2.69 8.08
N GLU A 72 11.39 1.88 7.58
CA GLU A 72 11.68 0.63 6.86
C GLU A 72 12.04 0.90 5.38
N THR A 73 11.53 2.01 4.83
CA THR A 73 11.80 2.51 3.48
C THR A 73 11.78 4.05 3.45
N THR A 74 11.91 4.66 2.28
CA THR A 74 11.89 6.12 2.09
C THR A 74 10.66 6.56 1.30
N LEU A 75 10.26 7.82 1.40
CA LEU A 75 9.16 8.33 0.57
C LEU A 75 9.54 8.36 -0.91
N GLU A 76 10.82 8.58 -1.24
CA GLU A 76 11.30 8.49 -2.62
C GLU A 76 11.14 7.07 -3.18
N GLU A 77 11.40 6.04 -2.37
CA GLU A 77 11.23 4.65 -2.77
C GLU A 77 9.76 4.31 -3.04
N VAL A 78 8.88 4.77 -2.14
CA VAL A 78 7.42 4.57 -2.26
C VAL A 78 6.90 5.18 -3.57
N ASN A 79 7.26 6.44 -3.84
CA ASN A 79 6.83 7.17 -5.04
C ASN A 79 7.46 6.65 -6.35
N ARG A 80 8.58 5.92 -6.26
CA ARG A 80 9.22 5.31 -7.44
C ARG A 80 8.53 4.01 -7.85
N VAL A 81 7.94 3.29 -6.90
CA VAL A 81 7.45 1.91 -7.11
C VAL A 81 5.92 1.85 -7.26
N ILE A 82 5.18 2.77 -6.64
CA ILE A 82 3.71 2.83 -6.65
C ILE A 82 3.27 4.02 -7.51
#